data_AF-A0A5C2HUS3-F1
#
_entry.id   AF-A0A5C2HUS3-F1
#
_cell.length_a   1.000
_cell.length_b   1.000
_cell.length_c   1.000
_cell.angle_alpha   90.00
_cell.angle_beta   90.00
_cell.angle_gamma   90.00
#
_symmetry.space_group_name_H-M   'P 1'
#
loop_
_entity.id
_entity.type
_entity.pdbx_description
1 polymer ?
#
loop_
_entity_poly.entity_id
_entity_poly.type
_entity_poly.pdbx_seq_one_letter_code
_entity_poly.pdbx_strand_id
1 'polypeptide(L)'
;MKTLPLTLATTALSLWFGAVTVQANESLDNDLSAMAQSALKIENQELTRRLKEANATITKLQSDKLPNSDCTAPPAVAERADQTDQIVTLQRQIEALEAKLAQQATDAAATATDSSAKLRQQLTEANSHQNRLSGELAQQQQQLTELAQHNSQLTQQLADIEQHKSQLTQQLADIEQHKSQLTQQLADIEQHKSQLTQQLTDIEQHNSQLTQQLADVEQHNSQLTQQLADVEQHNSQLTQQLADIEQHNSQLTQQLQQAQEQAEKQHRTAAQERNAAIAAHQQLQRLPRVLGGESSAEQLQANGAELLQPFHTLRQQLAGSGSGDTILQRDFEQIVQQIRQQQLLLALTLDARGTYITRDKDSLALIAQRHYGDGKLWQSIYQANQHLLENPNIIHQGLTLIIP
;
A
#
# COMPACT_ATOMS: atom_id res chain seq x y z
N MET A 1 -74.58 -7.33 38.55
CA MET A 1 -76.05 -7.17 38.47
C MET A 1 -76.59 -8.30 37.59
N LYS A 2 -77.39 -9.21 38.14
CA LYS A 2 -77.94 -10.35 37.40
C LYS A 2 -78.95 -9.84 36.38
N THR A 3 -78.55 -9.71 35.13
CA THR A 3 -79.45 -9.51 34.00
C THR A 3 -80.19 -10.83 33.79
N LEU A 4 -81.46 -10.88 34.18
CA LEU A 4 -82.36 -11.93 33.68
C LEU A 4 -82.33 -11.86 32.15
N PRO A 5 -82.22 -12.99 31.43
CA PRO A 5 -82.16 -12.96 29.98
C PRO A 5 -83.47 -12.38 29.45
N LEU A 6 -83.38 -11.34 28.62
CA LEU A 6 -84.52 -10.61 28.05
C LEU A 6 -85.52 -11.53 27.32
N THR A 7 -85.10 -12.74 26.94
CA THR A 7 -85.94 -13.79 26.37
C THR A 7 -87.00 -14.34 27.32
N LEU A 8 -86.74 -14.35 28.64
CA LEU A 8 -87.73 -14.70 29.66
C LEU A 8 -88.77 -13.58 29.85
N ALA A 9 -88.36 -12.32 29.68
CA ALA A 9 -89.27 -11.18 29.79
C ALA A 9 -90.25 -11.12 28.61
N THR A 10 -89.79 -11.38 27.38
CA THR A 10 -90.67 -11.41 26.19
C THR A 10 -91.66 -12.57 26.21
N THR A 11 -91.24 -13.77 26.64
CA THR A 11 -92.16 -14.91 26.79
C THR A 11 -93.16 -14.72 27.92
N ALA A 12 -92.75 -14.12 29.05
CA ALA A 12 -93.66 -13.77 30.13
C ALA A 12 -94.69 -12.69 29.73
N LEU A 13 -94.27 -11.69 28.93
CA LEU A 13 -95.19 -10.70 28.38
C LEU A 13 -96.25 -11.41 27.50
N SER A 14 -95.86 -12.23 26.53
CA SER A 14 -96.80 -12.88 25.62
C SER A 14 -97.84 -13.76 26.34
N LEU A 15 -97.43 -14.51 27.38
CA LEU A 15 -98.34 -15.34 28.18
C LEU A 15 -99.29 -14.50 29.06
N TRP A 16 -98.80 -13.43 29.68
CA TRP A 16 -99.63 -12.51 30.47
C TRP A 16 -100.67 -11.81 29.58
N PHE A 17 -100.28 -11.40 28.37
CA PHE A 17 -101.21 -10.78 27.42
C PHE A 17 -102.26 -11.75 26.86
N GLY A 18 -101.91 -13.02 26.64
CA GLY A 18 -102.89 -14.06 26.27
C GLY A 18 -103.97 -14.28 27.35
N ALA A 19 -103.60 -14.21 28.63
CA ALA A 19 -104.55 -14.31 29.74
C ALA A 19 -105.41 -13.05 29.89
N VAL A 20 -104.81 -11.86 29.74
CA VAL A 20 -105.52 -10.57 29.83
C VAL A 20 -106.54 -10.41 28.68
N THR A 21 -106.23 -10.90 27.48
CA THR A 21 -107.15 -10.82 26.33
C THR A 21 -108.39 -11.70 26.50
N VAL A 22 -108.26 -12.92 27.03
CA VAL A 22 -109.41 -13.80 27.31
C VAL A 22 -110.29 -13.22 28.43
N GLN A 23 -109.66 -12.74 29.51
CA GLN A 23 -110.38 -12.21 30.66
C GLN A 23 -111.04 -10.86 30.39
N ALA A 24 -110.43 -10.01 29.55
CA ALA A 24 -111.06 -8.79 29.07
C ALA A 24 -112.28 -9.10 28.19
N ASN A 25 -112.22 -10.15 27.37
CA ASN A 25 -113.32 -10.53 26.48
C ASN A 25 -114.55 -11.03 27.27
N GLU A 26 -114.33 -11.84 28.32
CA GLU A 26 -115.41 -12.30 29.21
C GLU A 26 -115.98 -11.19 30.08
N SER A 27 -115.14 -10.28 30.59
CA SER A 27 -115.58 -9.13 31.39
C SER A 27 -116.40 -8.14 30.56
N LEU A 28 -116.00 -7.88 29.31
CA LEU A 28 -116.71 -6.94 28.44
C LEU A 28 -118.08 -7.49 28.04
N ASP A 29 -118.20 -8.79 27.74
CA ASP A 29 -119.51 -9.42 27.45
C ASP A 29 -120.44 -9.37 28.66
N ASN A 30 -119.90 -9.51 29.88
CA ASN A 30 -120.69 -9.43 31.12
C ASN A 30 -121.16 -8.00 31.44
N ASP A 31 -120.28 -7.00 31.32
CA ASP A 31 -120.62 -5.60 31.64
C ASP A 31 -121.58 -4.99 30.60
N LEU A 32 -121.43 -5.34 29.31
CA LEU A 32 -122.36 -4.91 28.26
C LEU A 32 -123.74 -5.56 28.42
N SER A 33 -123.77 -6.84 28.81
CA SER A 33 -124.99 -7.57 29.16
C SER A 33 -125.69 -6.93 30.36
N ALA A 34 -124.95 -6.53 31.40
CA ALA A 34 -125.51 -5.88 32.58
C ALA A 34 -126.11 -4.48 32.27
N MET A 35 -125.46 -3.67 31.45
CA MET A 35 -125.98 -2.35 31.06
C MET A 35 -127.23 -2.47 30.17
N ALA A 36 -127.22 -3.35 29.17
CA ALA A 36 -128.38 -3.64 28.32
C ALA A 36 -129.56 -4.17 29.16
N GLN A 37 -129.30 -5.08 30.11
CA GLN A 37 -130.32 -5.61 31.01
C GLN A 37 -130.93 -4.54 31.93
N SER A 38 -130.15 -3.55 32.40
CA SER A 38 -130.65 -2.53 33.33
C SER A 38 -131.65 -1.55 32.70
N ALA A 39 -131.41 -1.10 31.47
CA ALA A 39 -132.32 -0.21 30.74
C ALA A 39 -133.59 -0.97 30.28
N LEU A 40 -133.41 -2.21 29.80
CA LEU A 40 -134.52 -3.08 29.39
C LEU A 40 -135.43 -3.45 30.56
N LYS A 41 -134.87 -3.58 31.77
CA LYS A 41 -135.60 -3.96 32.98
C LYS A 41 -136.62 -2.89 33.40
N ILE A 42 -136.28 -1.61 33.32
CA ILE A 42 -137.18 -0.51 33.74
C ILE A 42 -138.38 -0.38 32.77
N GLU A 43 -138.12 -0.42 31.46
CA GLU A 43 -139.18 -0.27 30.45
C GLU A 43 -140.07 -1.53 30.33
N ASN A 44 -139.49 -2.73 30.43
CA ASN A 44 -140.26 -3.97 30.47
C ASN A 44 -141.10 -4.09 31.75
N GLN A 45 -140.63 -3.58 32.90
CA GLN A 45 -141.42 -3.59 34.14
C GLN A 45 -142.71 -2.77 33.99
N GLU A 46 -142.66 -1.63 33.32
CA GLU A 46 -143.82 -0.77 33.08
C GLU A 46 -144.80 -1.40 32.06
N LEU A 47 -144.30 -2.01 30.98
CA LEU A 47 -145.13 -2.72 30.01
C LEU A 47 -145.77 -3.99 30.61
N THR A 48 -145.03 -4.74 31.42
CA THR A 48 -145.53 -5.92 32.15
C THR A 48 -146.61 -5.54 33.16
N ARG A 49 -146.44 -4.39 33.84
CA ARG A 49 -147.44 -3.83 34.76
C ARG A 49 -148.74 -3.52 34.04
N ARG A 50 -148.67 -2.83 32.89
CA ARG A 50 -149.85 -2.51 32.06
C ARG A 50 -150.54 -3.76 31.51
N LEU A 51 -149.77 -4.77 31.12
CA LEU A 51 -150.31 -6.05 30.68
C LEU A 51 -151.03 -6.79 31.82
N LYS A 52 -150.47 -6.76 33.04
CA LYS A 52 -151.10 -7.33 34.23
C LYS A 52 -152.39 -6.60 34.62
N GLU A 53 -152.41 -5.28 34.49
CA GLU A 53 -153.60 -4.44 34.74
C GLU A 53 -154.70 -4.68 33.70
N ALA A 54 -154.36 -4.76 32.42
CA ALA A 54 -155.30 -5.09 31.35
C ALA A 54 -155.91 -6.50 31.53
N ASN A 55 -155.07 -7.51 31.84
CA ASN A 55 -155.52 -8.88 32.13
C ASN A 55 -156.44 -8.95 33.36
N ALA A 56 -156.10 -8.23 34.43
CA ALA A 56 -156.94 -8.14 35.63
C ALA A 56 -158.31 -7.49 35.33
N THR A 57 -158.34 -6.50 34.43
CA THR A 57 -159.57 -5.80 34.02
C THR A 57 -160.47 -6.72 33.18
N ILE A 58 -159.91 -7.48 32.24
CA ILE A 58 -160.66 -8.52 31.50
C ILE A 58 -161.21 -9.57 32.46
N THR A 59 -160.40 -10.06 33.40
CA THR A 59 -160.84 -11.06 34.39
C THR A 59 -162.03 -10.55 35.19
N LYS A 60 -162.01 -9.26 35.56
CA LYS A 60 -163.11 -8.60 36.27
C LYS A 60 -164.38 -8.49 35.41
N LEU A 61 -164.26 -8.02 34.16
CA LEU A 61 -165.36 -7.94 33.19
C LEU A 61 -165.95 -9.32 32.83
N GLN A 62 -165.14 -10.38 32.83
CA GLN A 62 -165.60 -11.76 32.62
C GLN A 62 -166.28 -12.37 33.86
N SER A 63 -165.93 -11.90 35.06
CA SER A 63 -166.50 -12.36 36.35
C SER A 63 -167.84 -11.71 36.70
N ASP A 64 -168.15 -10.53 36.15
CA ASP A 64 -169.42 -9.80 36.32
C ASP A 64 -170.59 -10.44 35.51
N LYS A 65 -170.80 -11.74 35.70
CA LYS A 65 -171.96 -12.47 35.17
C LYS A 65 -173.26 -11.96 35.81
N LEU A 66 -173.99 -11.12 35.08
CA LEU A 66 -175.41 -10.82 35.34
C LEU A 66 -176.23 -12.12 35.44
N PRO A 67 -177.12 -12.27 36.45
CA PRO A 67 -177.82 -13.52 36.74
C PRO A 67 -178.79 -13.94 35.63
N ASN A 68 -178.82 -15.25 35.37
CA ASN A 68 -179.78 -15.91 34.48
C ASN A 68 -181.23 -15.71 34.98
N SER A 69 -182.00 -14.89 34.28
CA SER A 69 -183.47 -14.97 34.24
C SER A 69 -184.02 -14.14 33.08
N ASP A 70 -184.95 -14.71 32.33
CA ASP A 70 -185.61 -14.16 31.15
C ASP A 70 -185.93 -12.67 31.27
N CYS A 71 -185.36 -11.85 30.37
CA CYS A 71 -185.94 -10.56 30.00
C CYS A 71 -185.46 -10.13 28.63
N THR A 72 -186.39 -10.18 27.67
CA THR A 72 -186.35 -9.58 26.34
C THR A 72 -186.47 -8.05 26.43
N ALA A 73 -185.51 -7.41 27.10
CA ALA A 73 -185.42 -5.95 27.25
C ALA A 73 -184.16 -5.40 26.53
N PRO A 74 -184.29 -4.44 25.60
CA PRO A 74 -183.18 -3.92 24.79
C PRO A 74 -181.97 -3.31 25.53
N PRO A 75 -182.05 -2.78 26.77
CA PRO A 75 -180.87 -2.23 27.45
C PRO A 75 -179.86 -3.28 27.92
N ALA A 76 -180.33 -4.46 28.34
CA ALA A 76 -179.48 -5.50 28.94
C ALA A 76 -178.68 -6.32 27.89
N VAL A 77 -179.17 -6.37 26.64
CA VAL A 77 -178.43 -6.96 25.51
C VAL A 77 -177.36 -6.00 24.99
N ALA A 78 -177.63 -4.68 25.02
CA ALA A 78 -176.67 -3.65 24.64
C ALA A 78 -175.48 -3.56 25.61
N GLU A 79 -175.72 -3.67 26.92
CA GLU A 79 -174.67 -3.61 27.94
C GLU A 79 -173.76 -4.86 27.92
N ARG A 80 -174.30 -6.04 27.60
CA ARG A 80 -173.50 -7.26 27.36
C ARG A 80 -172.70 -7.19 26.05
N ALA A 81 -173.25 -6.58 25.01
CA ALA A 81 -172.53 -6.35 23.75
C ALA A 81 -171.37 -5.36 23.98
N ASP A 82 -171.60 -4.28 24.72
CA ASP A 82 -170.58 -3.28 25.08
C ASP A 82 -169.46 -3.88 25.95
N GLN A 83 -169.80 -4.70 26.95
CA GLN A 83 -168.78 -5.44 27.72
C GLN A 83 -167.98 -6.42 26.86
N THR A 84 -168.63 -7.09 25.90
CA THR A 84 -167.95 -8.01 24.97
C THR A 84 -167.01 -7.25 24.04
N ASP A 85 -167.43 -6.09 23.53
CA ASP A 85 -166.59 -5.20 22.71
C ASP A 85 -165.43 -4.60 23.50
N GLN A 86 -165.63 -4.25 24.78
CA GLN A 86 -164.56 -3.82 25.68
C GLN A 86 -163.54 -4.94 25.93
N ILE A 87 -163.99 -6.18 26.16
CA ILE A 87 -163.10 -7.34 26.33
C ILE A 87 -162.30 -7.60 25.05
N VAL A 88 -162.94 -7.60 23.88
CA VAL A 88 -162.25 -7.77 22.58
C VAL A 88 -161.25 -6.64 22.34
N THR A 89 -161.60 -5.41 22.70
CA THR A 89 -160.70 -4.26 22.60
C THR A 89 -159.49 -4.38 23.52
N LEU A 90 -159.70 -4.80 24.78
CA LEU A 90 -158.61 -5.04 25.74
C LEU A 90 -157.73 -6.23 25.34
N GLN A 91 -158.30 -7.30 24.78
CA GLN A 91 -157.54 -8.43 24.22
C GLN A 91 -156.63 -7.98 23.09
N ARG A 92 -157.15 -7.16 22.17
CA ARG A 92 -156.35 -6.58 21.09
C ARG A 92 -155.24 -5.66 21.60
N GLN A 93 -155.48 -4.95 22.70
CA GLN A 93 -154.46 -4.13 23.37
C GLN A 93 -153.39 -5.00 24.06
N ILE A 94 -153.76 -6.12 24.68
CA ILE A 94 -152.80 -7.07 25.26
C ILE A 94 -151.93 -7.67 24.16
N GLU A 95 -152.51 -8.15 23.06
CA GLU A 95 -151.75 -8.66 21.91
C GLU A 95 -150.79 -7.58 21.36
N ALA A 96 -151.23 -6.33 21.29
CA ALA A 96 -150.38 -5.22 20.86
C ALA A 96 -149.25 -4.91 21.85
N LEU A 97 -149.50 -5.01 23.17
CA LEU A 97 -148.48 -4.83 24.21
C LEU A 97 -147.48 -5.99 24.22
N GLU A 98 -147.93 -7.23 24.07
CA GLU A 98 -147.08 -8.42 23.96
C GLU A 98 -146.20 -8.35 22.71
N ALA A 99 -146.77 -7.96 21.57
CA ALA A 99 -146.02 -7.73 20.34
C ALA A 99 -144.97 -6.63 20.50
N LYS A 100 -145.31 -5.54 21.19
CA LYS A 100 -144.36 -4.44 21.46
C LYS A 100 -143.22 -4.87 22.38
N LEU A 101 -143.51 -5.67 23.40
CA LEU A 101 -142.52 -6.24 24.33
C LEU A 101 -141.56 -7.18 23.59
N ALA A 102 -142.11 -8.06 22.73
CA ALA A 102 -141.33 -8.98 21.91
C ALA A 102 -140.44 -8.23 20.91
N GLN A 103 -140.97 -7.18 20.27
CA GLN A 103 -140.20 -6.34 19.35
C GLN A 103 -139.06 -5.62 20.07
N GLN A 104 -139.31 -5.00 21.23
CA GLN A 104 -138.26 -4.33 22.02
C GLN A 104 -137.17 -5.30 22.49
N ALA A 105 -137.53 -6.52 22.92
CA ALA A 105 -136.56 -7.55 23.26
C ALA A 105 -135.71 -7.95 22.05
N THR A 106 -136.31 -8.01 20.86
CA THR A 106 -135.61 -8.35 19.60
C THR A 106 -134.67 -7.22 19.15
N ASP A 107 -135.12 -5.96 19.20
CA ASP A 107 -134.33 -4.79 18.83
C ASP A 107 -133.15 -4.57 19.81
N ALA A 108 -133.38 -4.79 21.11
CA ALA A 108 -132.32 -4.72 22.11
C ALA A 108 -131.30 -5.86 21.95
N ALA A 109 -131.75 -7.07 21.65
CA ALA A 109 -130.85 -8.19 21.36
C ALA A 109 -130.03 -7.92 20.08
N ALA A 110 -130.65 -7.33 19.04
CA ALA A 110 -129.96 -6.97 17.81
C ALA A 110 -128.89 -5.88 18.03
N THR A 111 -129.23 -4.82 18.76
CA THR A 111 -128.28 -3.72 19.09
C THR A 111 -127.15 -4.16 20.01
N ALA A 112 -127.42 -5.03 20.99
CA ALA A 112 -126.38 -5.64 21.83
C ALA A 112 -125.46 -6.56 21.01
N THR A 113 -126.01 -7.31 20.06
CA THR A 113 -125.24 -8.18 19.16
C THR A 113 -124.32 -7.36 18.24
N ASP A 114 -124.83 -6.27 17.65
CA ASP A 114 -124.05 -5.36 16.80
C ASP A 114 -122.93 -4.67 17.60
N SER A 115 -123.24 -4.21 18.81
CA SER A 115 -122.26 -3.59 19.71
C SER A 115 -121.16 -4.57 20.15
N SER A 116 -121.53 -5.80 20.51
CA SER A 116 -120.56 -6.87 20.85
C SER A 116 -119.70 -7.25 19.64
N ALA A 117 -120.29 -7.33 18.44
CA ALA A 117 -119.53 -7.57 17.21
C ALA A 117 -118.51 -6.46 16.91
N LYS A 118 -118.90 -5.19 17.05
CA LYS A 118 -118.01 -4.04 16.85
C LYS A 118 -116.86 -4.00 17.87
N LEU A 119 -117.14 -4.29 19.14
CA LEU A 119 -116.11 -4.38 20.18
C LEU A 119 -115.15 -5.54 19.95
N ARG A 120 -115.63 -6.70 19.52
CA ARG A 120 -114.79 -7.85 19.14
C ARG A 120 -113.89 -7.53 17.94
N GLN A 121 -114.41 -6.80 16.96
CA GLN A 121 -113.61 -6.31 15.84
C GLN A 121 -112.49 -5.37 16.33
N GLN A 122 -112.84 -4.36 17.14
CA GLN A 122 -111.86 -3.42 17.69
C GLN A 122 -110.80 -4.12 18.55
N LEU A 123 -111.16 -5.14 19.33
CA LEU A 123 -110.23 -5.94 20.11
C LEU A 123 -109.28 -6.74 19.21
N THR A 124 -109.80 -7.30 18.12
CA THR A 124 -108.99 -8.03 17.12
C THR A 124 -108.00 -7.09 16.43
N GLU A 125 -108.44 -5.90 16.04
CA GLU A 125 -107.61 -4.85 15.47
C GLU A 125 -106.53 -4.39 16.46
N ALA A 126 -106.90 -4.10 17.72
CA ALA A 126 -105.97 -3.73 18.78
C ALA A 126 -104.91 -4.81 19.04
N ASN A 127 -105.32 -6.09 19.07
CA ASN A 127 -104.40 -7.22 19.23
C ASN A 127 -103.44 -7.35 18.04
N SER A 128 -103.93 -7.15 16.81
CA SER A 128 -103.07 -7.15 15.62
C SER A 128 -102.06 -6.00 15.64
N HIS A 129 -102.48 -4.81 16.08
CA HIS A 129 -101.59 -3.65 16.26
C HIS A 129 -100.54 -3.91 17.34
N GLN A 130 -100.93 -4.49 18.47
CA GLN A 130 -100.01 -4.85 19.54
C GLN A 130 -98.98 -5.87 19.07
N ASN A 131 -99.40 -6.91 18.33
CA ASN A 131 -98.50 -7.89 17.75
C ASN A 131 -97.51 -7.27 16.77
N ARG A 132 -97.97 -6.31 15.94
CA ARG A 132 -97.10 -5.56 15.03
C ARG A 132 -96.05 -4.73 15.78
N LEU A 133 -96.46 -3.97 16.79
CA LEU A 133 -95.56 -3.19 17.64
C LEU A 133 -94.55 -4.07 18.38
N SER A 134 -94.99 -5.23 18.89
CA SER A 134 -94.10 -6.19 19.53
C SER A 134 -93.07 -6.75 18.54
N GLY A 135 -93.46 -6.98 17.29
CA GLY A 135 -92.56 -7.39 16.21
C GLY A 135 -91.53 -6.31 15.86
N GLU A 136 -91.98 -5.06 15.72
CA GLU A 136 -91.09 -3.91 15.47
C GLU A 136 -90.08 -3.70 16.61
N LEU A 137 -90.53 -3.83 17.87
CA LEU A 137 -89.65 -3.72 19.04
C LEU A 137 -88.59 -4.84 19.05
N ALA A 138 -88.98 -6.07 18.71
CA ALA A 138 -88.04 -7.18 18.59
C ALA A 138 -87.00 -6.94 17.49
N GLN A 139 -87.42 -6.41 16.33
CA GLN A 139 -86.51 -6.04 15.23
C GLN A 139 -85.56 -4.92 15.62
N GLN A 140 -86.03 -3.87 16.29
CA GLN A 140 -85.18 -2.78 16.78
C GLN A 140 -84.17 -3.29 17.81
N GLN A 141 -84.57 -4.19 18.70
CA GLN A 141 -83.67 -4.79 19.68
C GLN A 141 -82.57 -5.63 19.00
N GLN A 142 -82.92 -6.37 17.95
CA GLN A 142 -81.94 -7.11 17.14
C GLN A 142 -80.95 -6.15 16.46
N GLN A 143 -81.45 -5.10 15.80
CA GLN A 143 -80.61 -4.10 15.12
C GLN A 143 -79.64 -3.41 16.09
N LEU A 144 -80.10 -3.05 17.30
CA LEU A 144 -79.24 -2.47 18.33
C LEU A 144 -78.14 -3.43 18.78
N THR A 145 -78.44 -4.72 18.83
CA THR A 145 -77.46 -5.76 19.20
C THR A 145 -76.41 -5.93 18.10
N GLU A 146 -76.83 -6.00 16.84
CA GLU A 146 -75.93 -6.07 15.68
C GLU A 146 -75.04 -4.83 15.57
N LEU A 147 -75.60 -3.64 15.78
CA LEU A 147 -74.85 -2.38 15.76
C LEU A 147 -73.85 -2.29 16.92
N ALA A 148 -74.21 -2.76 18.11
CA ALA A 148 -73.28 -2.85 19.23
C ALA A 148 -72.13 -3.82 18.94
N GLN A 149 -72.42 -4.96 18.31
CA GLN A 149 -71.41 -5.95 17.94
C GLN A 149 -70.47 -5.41 16.85
N HIS A 150 -71.02 -4.74 15.83
CA HIS A 150 -70.23 -4.08 14.79
C HIS A 150 -69.34 -2.97 15.35
N ASN A 151 -69.85 -2.13 16.26
CA ASN A 151 -69.04 -1.10 16.92
C ASN A 151 -67.91 -1.70 17.77
N SER A 152 -68.15 -2.85 18.42
CA SER A 152 -67.10 -3.58 19.13
C SER A 152 -66.02 -4.07 18.17
N GLN A 153 -66.39 -4.57 16.98
CA GLN A 153 -65.44 -5.01 15.96
C GLN A 153 -64.60 -3.85 15.41
N LEU A 154 -65.25 -2.72 15.09
CA LEU A 154 -64.55 -1.51 14.64
C LEU A 154 -63.57 -1.00 15.71
N THR A 155 -63.95 -1.05 16.99
CA THR A 155 -63.07 -0.66 18.09
C THR A 155 -61.83 -1.55 18.16
N GLN A 156 -61.99 -2.86 18.00
CA GLN A 156 -60.86 -3.79 17.97
C GLN A 156 -59.95 -3.53 16.76
N GLN A 157 -60.53 -3.33 15.58
CA GLN A 157 -59.75 -3.04 14.37
C GLN A 157 -58.94 -1.75 14.50
N LEU A 158 -59.51 -0.70 15.12
CA LEU A 158 -58.79 0.53 15.39
C LEU A 158 -57.62 0.32 16.35
N ALA A 159 -57.79 -0.50 17.38
CA ALA A 159 -56.71 -0.84 18.31
C ALA A 159 -55.57 -1.61 17.61
N ASP A 160 -55.91 -2.59 16.76
CA ASP A 160 -54.94 -3.37 16.00
C ASP A 160 -54.16 -2.47 15.02
N ILE A 161 -54.85 -1.54 14.32
CA ILE A 161 -54.22 -0.57 13.42
C ILE A 161 -53.24 0.33 14.19
N GLU A 162 -53.61 0.82 15.38
CA GLU A 162 -52.73 1.68 16.16
C GLU A 162 -51.51 0.90 16.67
N GLN A 163 -51.68 -0.37 17.06
CA GLN A 163 -50.56 -1.25 17.41
C GLN A 163 -49.62 -1.46 16.22
N HIS A 164 -50.14 -1.80 15.04
CA HIS A 164 -49.33 -1.98 13.83
C HIS A 164 -48.59 -0.70 13.43
N LYS A 165 -49.24 0.46 13.54
CA LYS A 165 -48.61 1.75 13.30
C LYS A 165 -47.47 2.03 14.28
N SER A 166 -47.63 1.68 15.56
CA SER A 166 -46.55 1.78 16.55
C SER A 166 -45.39 0.86 16.21
N GLN A 167 -45.65 -0.37 15.77
CA GLN A 167 -44.61 -1.32 15.35
C GLN A 167 -43.83 -0.81 14.13
N LEU A 168 -44.54 -0.30 13.11
CA LEU A 168 -43.91 0.31 11.93
C LEU A 168 -43.04 1.52 12.30
N THR A 169 -43.51 2.34 13.25
CA THR A 169 -42.73 3.49 13.75
C THR A 169 -41.43 3.04 14.41
N GLN A 170 -41.47 1.99 15.23
CA GLN A 170 -40.27 1.43 15.86
C GLN A 170 -39.30 0.86 14.81
N GLN A 171 -39.82 0.09 13.85
CA GLN A 171 -38.99 -0.49 12.78
C GLN A 171 -38.29 0.60 11.95
N LEU A 172 -38.97 1.71 11.65
CA LEU A 172 -38.36 2.84 10.95
C LEU A 172 -37.23 3.49 11.77
N ALA A 173 -37.41 3.63 13.09
CA ALA A 173 -36.37 4.15 13.98
C ALA A 173 -35.15 3.22 14.02
N ASP A 174 -35.38 1.91 14.12
CA ASP A 174 -34.31 0.90 14.11
C ASP A 174 -33.54 0.93 12.79
N ILE A 175 -34.25 1.00 11.65
CA ILE A 175 -33.63 1.11 10.31
C ILE A 175 -32.76 2.36 10.21
N GLU A 176 -33.23 3.52 10.70
CA GLU A 176 -32.44 4.75 10.65
C GLU A 176 -31.20 4.68 11.55
N GLN A 177 -31.31 4.03 12.72
CA GLN A 177 -30.15 3.76 13.58
C GLN A 177 -29.13 2.84 12.89
N HIS A 178 -29.59 1.73 12.30
CA HIS A 178 -28.72 0.80 11.56
C HIS A 178 -28.02 1.50 10.38
N LYS A 179 -28.74 2.35 9.64
CA LYS A 179 -28.18 3.15 8.55
C LYS A 179 -27.10 4.13 9.02
N SER A 180 -27.31 4.78 10.17
CA SER A 180 -26.31 5.64 10.80
C SER A 180 -25.06 4.85 11.20
N GLN A 181 -25.21 3.67 11.80
CA GLN A 181 -24.09 2.79 12.13
C GLN A 181 -23.29 2.35 10.89
N LEU A 182 -23.98 1.96 9.82
CA LEU A 182 -23.33 1.60 8.54
C LEU A 182 -22.55 2.78 7.95
N THR A 183 -23.08 3.99 8.07
CA THR A 183 -22.40 5.21 7.60
C THR A 183 -21.12 5.46 8.40
N GLN A 184 -21.15 5.29 9.72
CA GLN A 184 -19.95 5.41 10.56
C GLN A 184 -18.90 4.35 10.21
N GLN A 185 -19.32 3.09 10.06
CA GLN A 185 -18.41 2.01 9.68
C GLN A 185 -17.74 2.26 8.32
N LEU A 186 -18.47 2.80 7.34
CA LEU A 186 -17.89 3.18 6.04
C LEU A 186 -16.85 4.30 6.17
N ALA A 187 -17.10 5.29 7.03
CA ALA A 187 -16.13 6.36 7.30
C ALA A 187 -14.85 5.82 7.96
N ASP A 188 -14.99 4.94 8.95
CA ASP A 188 -13.86 4.31 9.63
C ASP A 188 -13.03 3.46 8.65
N ILE A 189 -13.68 2.68 7.77
CA ILE A 189 -13.00 1.89 6.73
C ILE A 189 -12.21 2.79 5.78
N GLU A 190 -12.79 3.91 5.33
CA GLU A 190 -12.09 4.83 4.42
C GLU A 190 -10.88 5.49 5.11
N GLN A 191 -10.99 5.83 6.40
CA GLN A 191 -9.87 6.33 7.19
C GLN A 191 -8.75 5.28 7.31
N HIS A 192 -9.09 4.04 7.66
CA HIS A 192 -8.11 2.95 7.76
C HIS A 192 -7.41 2.68 6.42
N LYS A 193 -8.17 2.72 5.32
CA LYS A 193 -7.61 2.57 3.97
C LYS A 193 -6.62 3.69 3.65
N SER A 194 -6.95 4.94 3.97
CA SER A 194 -6.04 6.08 3.80
C SER A 194 -4.75 5.92 4.61
N GLN A 195 -4.84 5.44 5.85
CA GLN A 195 -3.68 5.17 6.71
C GLN A 195 -2.79 4.06 6.12
N LEU A 196 -3.39 2.96 5.64
CA LEU A 196 -2.66 1.88 4.97
C LEU A 196 -1.95 2.37 3.71
N THR A 197 -2.58 3.23 2.91
CA THR A 197 -1.94 3.85 1.74
C THR A 197 -0.73 4.68 2.14
N GLN A 198 -0.84 5.51 3.18
CA GLN A 198 0.30 6.31 3.66
C GLN A 198 1.46 5.41 4.14
N GLN A 199 1.16 4.38 4.92
CA GLN A 199 2.17 3.44 5.41
C GLN A 199 2.90 2.73 4.25
N LEU A 200 2.18 2.37 3.18
CA LEU A 200 2.80 1.77 1.99
C LEU A 200 3.77 2.74 1.32
N THR A 201 3.37 4.00 1.13
CA THR A 201 4.24 5.04 0.58
C THR A 201 5.49 5.28 1.43
N ASP A 202 5.34 5.30 2.76
CA ASP A 202 6.48 5.47 3.69
C ASP A 202 7.47 4.29 3.58
N ILE A 203 6.96 3.06 3.46
CA ILE A 203 7.78 1.85 3.26
C ILE A 203 8.50 1.89 1.91
N GLU A 204 7.82 2.29 0.83
CA GLU A 204 8.43 2.43 -0.50
C GLU A 204 9.57 3.47 -0.50
N GLN A 205 9.36 4.59 0.19
CA GLN A 205 10.39 5.62 0.36
C GLN A 205 11.59 5.09 1.15
N HIS A 206 11.34 4.41 2.27
CA HIS A 206 12.42 3.85 3.09
C HIS A 206 13.22 2.78 2.33
N ASN A 207 12.56 1.91 1.58
CA ASN A 207 13.25 0.91 0.74
C ASN A 207 14.10 1.55 -0.36
N SER A 208 13.62 2.66 -0.94
CA SER A 208 14.39 3.44 -1.91
C SER A 208 15.65 4.04 -1.27
N GLN A 209 15.53 4.55 -0.03
CA GLN A 209 16.68 5.07 0.73
C GLN A 209 17.69 3.96 1.07
N LEU A 210 17.23 2.78 1.51
CA LEU A 210 18.10 1.63 1.77
C LEU A 210 18.84 1.17 0.49
N THR A 211 18.15 1.19 -0.65
CA THR A 211 18.75 0.85 -1.94
C THR A 211 19.88 1.83 -2.30
N GLN A 212 19.66 3.13 -2.10
CA GLN A 212 20.69 4.14 -2.32
C GLN A 212 21.89 3.96 -1.39
N GLN A 213 21.64 3.71 -0.10
CA GLN A 213 22.71 3.47 0.87
C GLN A 213 23.55 2.24 0.52
N LEU A 214 22.92 1.17 0.01
CA LEU A 214 23.63 -0.02 -0.44
C LEU A 214 24.55 0.30 -1.62
N ALA A 215 24.07 1.05 -2.61
CA ALA A 215 24.87 1.48 -3.75
C ALA A 215 26.07 2.35 -3.33
N ASP A 216 25.87 3.28 -2.39
CA ASP A 216 26.93 4.12 -1.85
C ASP A 216 28.02 3.29 -1.15
N VAL A 217 27.63 2.26 -0.39
CA VAL A 217 28.56 1.32 0.27
C VAL A 217 29.32 0.48 -0.76
N GLU A 218 28.66 -0.02 -1.81
CA GLU A 218 29.31 -0.76 -2.90
C GLU A 218 30.35 0.11 -3.64
N GLN A 219 30.02 1.38 -3.89
CA GLN A 219 30.95 2.33 -4.50
C GLN A 219 32.16 2.58 -3.59
N HIS A 220 31.94 2.81 -2.29
CA HIS A 220 33.02 3.03 -1.33
C HIS A 220 33.94 1.81 -1.21
N ASN A 221 33.39 0.59 -1.17
CA ASN A 221 34.17 -0.64 -1.16
C ASN A 221 35.01 -0.83 -2.43
N SER A 222 34.45 -0.45 -3.59
CA SER A 222 35.19 -0.46 -4.85
C SER A 222 36.37 0.51 -4.83
N GLN A 223 36.18 1.71 -4.25
CA GLN A 223 37.25 2.69 -4.07
C GLN A 223 38.34 2.17 -3.11
N LEU A 224 37.96 1.58 -1.98
CA LEU A 224 38.92 0.97 -1.05
C LEU A 224 39.72 -0.16 -1.72
N THR A 225 39.07 -0.97 -2.55
CA THR A 225 39.75 -2.05 -3.29
C THR A 225 40.79 -1.48 -4.26
N GLN A 226 40.45 -0.40 -4.97
CA GLN A 226 41.40 0.29 -5.85
C GLN A 226 42.59 0.86 -5.06
N GLN A 227 42.33 1.54 -3.94
CA GLN A 227 43.39 2.09 -3.09
C GLN A 227 44.33 1.00 -2.57
N LEU A 228 43.80 -0.18 -2.21
CA LEU A 228 44.62 -1.31 -1.78
C LEU A 228 45.55 -1.78 -2.91
N ALA A 229 45.03 -1.91 -4.13
CA ALA A 229 45.82 -2.30 -5.30
C ALA A 229 46.93 -1.28 -5.61
N ASP A 230 46.64 0.02 -5.51
CA ASP A 230 47.61 1.09 -5.70
C ASP A 230 48.74 1.02 -4.66
N VAL A 231 48.41 0.73 -3.39
CA VAL A 231 49.40 0.54 -2.30
C VAL A 231 50.25 -0.71 -2.54
N GLU A 232 49.66 -1.83 -2.96
CA GLU A 232 50.40 -3.06 -3.31
C GLU A 232 51.38 -2.82 -4.47
N GLN A 233 50.95 -2.09 -5.50
CA GLN A 233 51.79 -1.70 -6.61
C GLN A 233 52.95 -0.81 -6.14
N HIS A 234 52.67 0.19 -5.30
CA HIS A 234 53.71 1.08 -4.78
C HIS A 234 54.73 0.33 -3.92
N ASN A 235 54.28 -0.58 -3.06
CA ASN A 235 55.18 -1.42 -2.25
C ASN A 235 56.05 -2.35 -3.11
N SER A 236 55.50 -2.88 -4.20
CA SER A 236 56.26 -3.68 -5.17
C SER A 236 57.35 -2.83 -5.83
N GLN A 237 57.04 -1.59 -6.20
CA GLN A 237 58.02 -0.64 -6.74
C GLN A 237 59.13 -0.30 -5.73
N LEU A 238 58.77 -0.04 -4.47
CA LEU A 238 59.76 0.21 -3.40
C LEU A 238 60.66 -1.00 -3.17
N THR A 239 60.10 -2.22 -3.21
CA THR A 239 60.87 -3.45 -3.09
C THR A 239 61.88 -3.60 -4.23
N GLN A 240 61.47 -3.30 -5.47
CA GLN A 240 62.38 -3.30 -6.62
C GLN A 240 63.49 -2.25 -6.46
N GLN A 241 63.14 -1.03 -6.04
CA GLN A 241 64.13 0.03 -5.82
C GLN A 241 65.16 -0.35 -4.74
N LEU A 242 64.73 -1.02 -3.67
CA LEU A 242 65.64 -1.53 -2.65
C LEU A 242 66.61 -2.58 -3.21
N ALA A 243 66.11 -3.53 -4.02
CA ALA A 243 66.96 -4.52 -4.68
C ALA A 243 67.98 -3.87 -5.63
N ASP A 244 67.57 -2.86 -6.39
CA ASP A 244 68.45 -2.11 -7.29
C ASP A 244 69.55 -1.37 -6.50
N ILE A 245 69.20 -0.76 -5.35
CA ILE A 245 70.16 -0.09 -4.45
C ILE A 245 71.15 -1.11 -3.85
N GLU A 246 70.67 -2.28 -3.40
CA GLU A 246 71.52 -3.35 -2.88
C GLU A 246 72.52 -3.85 -3.94
N GLN A 247 72.05 -4.05 -5.18
CA GLN A 247 72.90 -4.43 -6.29
C GLN A 247 73.96 -3.35 -6.57
N HIS A 248 73.55 -2.09 -6.62
CA HIS A 248 74.47 -0.97 -6.84
C HIS A 248 75.52 -0.84 -5.73
N ASN A 249 75.12 -1.02 -4.46
CA ASN A 249 76.05 -1.03 -3.33
C ASN A 249 77.04 -2.20 -3.38
N SER A 250 76.60 -3.38 -3.83
CA SER A 250 77.48 -4.53 -4.07
C SER A 250 78.52 -4.22 -5.15
N GLN A 251 78.10 -3.60 -6.25
CA GLN A 251 79.00 -3.15 -7.33
C GLN A 251 80.01 -2.11 -6.83
N LEU A 252 79.57 -1.10 -6.09
CA LEU A 252 80.43 -0.11 -5.45
C LEU A 252 81.47 -0.75 -4.52
N THR A 253 81.05 -1.74 -3.73
CA THR A 253 81.95 -2.49 -2.84
C THR A 253 83.01 -3.25 -3.63
N GLN A 254 82.64 -3.90 -4.73
CA GLN A 254 83.59 -4.57 -5.64
C GLN A 254 84.56 -3.58 -6.29
N GLN A 255 84.07 -2.43 -6.76
CA GLN A 255 84.91 -1.39 -7.34
C GLN A 255 85.91 -0.84 -6.30
N LEU A 256 85.47 -0.63 -5.06
CA LEU A 256 86.34 -0.20 -3.97
C LEU A 256 87.45 -1.22 -3.70
N GLN A 257 87.11 -2.52 -3.64
CA GLN A 257 88.09 -3.59 -3.45
C GLN A 257 89.10 -3.64 -4.61
N GLN A 258 88.64 -3.53 -5.86
CA GLN A 258 89.52 -3.49 -7.03
C GLN A 258 90.47 -2.29 -7.00
N ALA A 259 89.96 -1.10 -6.62
CA ALA A 259 90.78 0.10 -6.49
C ALA A 259 91.83 -0.05 -5.38
N GLN A 260 91.48 -0.67 -4.25
CA GLN A 260 92.42 -1.00 -3.17
C GLN A 260 93.51 -1.97 -3.66
N GLU A 261 93.15 -3.06 -4.34
CA GLU A 261 94.12 -4.00 -4.90
C GLU A 261 95.06 -3.36 -5.93
N GLN A 262 94.53 -2.45 -6.77
CA GLN A 262 95.34 -1.69 -7.72
C GLN A 262 96.31 -0.74 -7.01
N ALA A 263 95.84 -0.02 -5.99
CA ALA A 263 96.69 0.86 -5.17
C ALA A 263 97.80 0.05 -4.46
N GLU A 264 97.48 -1.12 -3.91
CA GLU A 264 98.49 -2.01 -3.31
C GLU A 264 99.53 -2.49 -4.32
N LYS A 265 99.10 -2.88 -5.54
CA LYS A 265 100.01 -3.27 -6.62
C LYS A 265 100.95 -2.12 -7.00
N GLN A 266 100.41 -0.91 -7.16
CA GLN A 266 101.21 0.29 -7.45
C GLN A 266 102.20 0.60 -6.33
N HIS A 267 101.78 0.50 -5.06
CA HIS A 267 102.69 0.66 -3.92
C HIS A 267 103.80 -0.39 -3.92
N ARG A 268 103.50 -1.66 -4.24
CA ARG A 268 104.52 -2.71 -4.34
C ARG A 268 105.51 -2.45 -5.47
N THR A 269 105.03 -2.07 -6.66
CA THR A 269 105.93 -1.76 -7.80
C THR A 269 106.79 -0.55 -7.50
N ALA A 270 106.22 0.52 -6.94
CA ALA A 270 106.99 1.71 -6.53
C ALA A 270 108.03 1.37 -5.45
N ALA A 271 107.71 0.48 -4.51
CA ALA A 271 108.65 0.01 -3.50
C ALA A 271 109.78 -0.84 -4.12
N GLN A 272 109.47 -1.71 -5.09
CA GLN A 272 110.47 -2.48 -5.84
C GLN A 272 111.41 -1.57 -6.64
N GLU A 273 110.85 -0.61 -7.38
CA GLU A 273 111.62 0.39 -8.13
C GLU A 273 112.51 1.23 -7.21
N ARG A 274 111.99 1.68 -6.06
CA ARG A 274 112.77 2.37 -5.04
C ARG A 274 113.91 1.51 -4.51
N ASN A 275 113.66 0.24 -4.19
CA ASN A 275 114.69 -0.67 -3.69
C ASN A 275 115.74 -0.97 -4.76
N ALA A 276 115.33 -1.15 -6.03
CA ALA A 276 116.23 -1.32 -7.15
C ALA A 276 117.10 -0.06 -7.36
N ALA A 277 116.51 1.14 -7.24
CA ALA A 277 117.25 2.40 -7.30
C ALA A 277 118.26 2.53 -6.15
N ILE A 278 117.89 2.16 -4.92
CA ILE A 278 118.80 2.11 -3.77
C ILE A 278 119.94 1.12 -4.03
N ALA A 279 119.65 -0.08 -4.53
CA ALA A 279 120.66 -1.10 -4.83
C ALA A 279 121.62 -0.64 -5.95
N ALA A 280 121.09 -0.07 -7.04
CA ALA A 280 121.89 0.51 -8.11
C ALA A 280 122.79 1.64 -7.59
N HIS A 281 122.27 2.50 -6.72
CA HIS A 281 123.04 3.55 -6.06
C HIS A 281 124.19 2.97 -5.21
N GLN A 282 123.95 1.91 -4.43
CA GLN A 282 125.00 1.22 -3.67
C GLN A 282 126.04 0.55 -4.57
N GLN A 283 125.64 0.04 -5.73
CA GLN A 283 126.52 -0.64 -6.68
C GLN A 283 127.43 0.35 -7.41
N LEU A 284 126.92 1.55 -7.74
CA LEU A 284 127.72 2.68 -8.22
C LEU A 284 128.79 3.11 -7.21
N GLN A 285 128.52 3.02 -5.91
CA GLN A 285 129.50 3.33 -4.86
C GLN A 285 130.62 2.29 -4.71
N ARG A 286 130.49 1.09 -5.30
CA ARG A 286 131.45 -0.04 -5.17
C ARG A 286 132.39 -0.22 -6.37
N LEU A 287 132.26 0.58 -7.42
CA LEU A 287 133.16 0.51 -8.59
C LEU A 287 134.54 1.11 -8.28
N PRO A 288 135.66 0.52 -8.76
CA PRO A 288 137.00 1.12 -8.63
C PRO A 288 137.07 2.47 -9.36
N ARG A 289 137.58 3.52 -8.71
CA ARG A 289 137.76 4.88 -9.25
C ARG A 289 138.79 5.01 -10.40
N VAL A 290 139.15 3.92 -11.07
CA VAL A 290 140.16 3.91 -12.13
C VAL A 290 139.42 3.73 -13.45
N LEU A 291 138.96 4.84 -14.03
CA LEU A 291 138.86 5.15 -15.47
C LEU A 291 138.10 6.47 -15.64
N GLY A 292 138.85 7.59 -15.65
CA GLY A 292 138.50 8.81 -16.41
C GLY A 292 137.35 9.67 -15.88
N GLY A 293 137.52 10.26 -14.70
CA GLY A 293 136.77 11.46 -14.33
C GLY A 293 137.38 12.70 -15.00
N GLU A 294 136.53 13.50 -15.64
CA GLU A 294 136.79 14.79 -16.33
C GLU A 294 137.18 14.76 -17.83
N SER A 295 136.67 13.81 -18.62
CA SER A 295 136.53 14.05 -20.06
C SER A 295 135.30 14.94 -20.29
N SER A 296 135.49 16.25 -20.46
CA SER A 296 134.41 17.20 -20.81
C SER A 296 133.63 16.70 -22.04
N ALA A 297 132.33 17.01 -22.13
CA ALA A 297 131.52 16.71 -23.31
C ALA A 297 132.18 17.24 -24.60
N GLU A 298 132.87 18.38 -24.52
CA GLU A 298 133.65 18.95 -25.63
C GLU A 298 134.83 18.06 -26.06
N GLN A 299 135.51 17.40 -25.10
CA GLN A 299 136.67 16.56 -25.39
C GLN A 299 136.25 15.20 -25.98
N LEU A 300 135.09 14.68 -25.57
CA LEU A 300 134.46 13.51 -26.19
C LEU A 300 133.93 13.82 -27.60
N GLN A 301 133.40 15.02 -27.82
CA GLN A 301 133.03 15.49 -29.17
C GLN A 301 134.26 15.65 -30.07
N ALA A 302 135.36 16.22 -29.57
CA ALA A 302 136.61 16.38 -30.30
C ALA A 302 137.22 15.03 -30.70
N ASN A 303 137.29 14.08 -29.76
CA ASN A 303 137.77 12.72 -30.05
C ASN A 303 136.88 12.01 -31.09
N GLY A 304 135.57 12.28 -31.08
CA GLY A 304 134.62 11.73 -32.06
C GLY A 304 134.82 12.30 -33.45
N ALA A 305 135.10 13.61 -33.53
CA ALA A 305 135.39 14.30 -34.78
C ALA A 305 136.70 13.79 -35.43
N GLU A 306 137.73 13.46 -34.63
CA GLU A 306 138.99 12.90 -35.16
C GLU A 306 138.79 11.54 -35.86
N LEU A 307 137.80 10.75 -35.44
CA LEU A 307 137.49 9.44 -36.04
C LEU A 307 136.70 9.54 -37.35
N LEU A 308 136.14 10.70 -37.70
CA LEU A 308 135.38 10.89 -38.94
C LEU A 308 136.25 10.78 -40.20
N GLN A 309 137.43 11.40 -40.20
CA GLN A 309 138.33 11.39 -41.36
C GLN A 309 138.72 9.96 -41.79
N PRO A 310 139.22 9.09 -40.89
CA PRO A 310 139.46 7.69 -41.23
C PRO A 310 138.16 6.93 -41.59
N PHE A 311 137.03 7.24 -40.96
CA PHE A 311 135.73 6.64 -41.32
C PHE A 311 135.30 6.96 -42.76
N HIS A 312 135.37 8.22 -43.18
CA HIS A 312 135.06 8.62 -44.56
C HIS A 312 136.04 8.03 -45.57
N THR A 313 137.34 8.03 -45.24
CA THR A 313 138.39 7.46 -46.10
C THR A 313 138.17 5.97 -46.35
N LEU A 314 137.97 5.19 -45.28
CA LEU A 314 137.72 3.76 -45.37
C LEU A 314 136.40 3.47 -46.10
N ARG A 315 135.35 4.26 -45.86
CA ARG A 315 134.07 4.13 -46.57
C ARG A 315 134.21 4.37 -48.08
N GLN A 316 134.98 5.39 -48.49
CA GLN A 316 135.20 5.68 -49.91
C GLN A 316 136.00 4.58 -50.60
N GLN A 317 137.01 4.02 -49.91
CA GLN A 317 137.78 2.87 -50.39
C GLN A 317 136.90 1.62 -50.51
N LEU A 318 136.02 1.36 -49.54
CA LEU A 318 135.03 0.27 -49.59
C LEU A 318 133.96 0.44 -50.66
N ALA A 319 133.64 1.68 -51.06
CA ALA A 319 132.71 1.93 -52.17
C ALA A 319 133.34 1.71 -53.56
N GLY A 320 134.68 1.84 -53.67
CA GLY A 320 135.43 1.60 -54.91
C GLY A 320 135.92 0.16 -55.08
N SER A 321 136.16 -0.54 -53.96
CA SER A 321 136.56 -1.95 -53.93
C SER A 321 135.31 -2.83 -53.84
N GLY A 322 135.06 -3.67 -54.85
CA GLY A 322 133.99 -4.68 -54.80
C GLY A 322 134.09 -5.54 -53.53
N SER A 323 132.94 -6.03 -53.04
CA SER A 323 132.65 -6.61 -51.71
C SER A 323 133.47 -7.86 -51.26
N GLY A 324 134.79 -7.85 -51.40
CA GLY A 324 135.68 -8.99 -51.13
C GLY A 324 136.96 -8.65 -50.38
N ASP A 325 137.23 -7.38 -50.04
CA ASP A 325 138.45 -7.00 -49.31
C ASP A 325 138.24 -7.06 -47.78
N THR A 326 138.53 -8.23 -47.22
CA THR A 326 138.29 -8.58 -45.81
C THR A 326 139.09 -7.75 -44.80
N ILE A 327 140.22 -7.15 -45.20
CA ILE A 327 141.05 -6.31 -44.32
C ILE A 327 140.42 -4.92 -44.19
N LEU A 328 140.07 -4.28 -45.31
CA LEU A 328 139.37 -2.99 -45.34
C LEU A 328 138.04 -3.04 -44.58
N GLN A 329 137.30 -4.15 -44.72
CA GLN A 329 136.06 -4.35 -44.00
C GLN A 329 136.27 -4.48 -42.48
N ARG A 330 137.31 -5.19 -42.04
CA ARG A 330 137.67 -5.29 -40.62
C ARG A 330 138.07 -3.92 -40.05
N ASP A 331 138.88 -3.16 -40.77
CA ASP A 331 139.33 -1.83 -40.31
C ASP A 331 138.17 -0.82 -40.26
N PHE A 332 137.23 -0.91 -41.21
CA PHE A 332 136.00 -0.12 -41.18
C PHE A 332 135.07 -0.51 -40.02
N GLU A 333 134.94 -1.80 -39.72
CA GLU A 333 134.20 -2.25 -38.54
C GLU A 333 134.87 -1.77 -37.24
N GLN A 334 136.19 -1.75 -37.16
CA GLN A 334 136.92 -1.23 -36.00
C GLN A 334 136.65 0.27 -35.78
N ILE A 335 136.72 1.09 -36.83
CA ILE A 335 136.45 2.53 -36.68
C ILE A 335 134.98 2.81 -36.31
N VAL A 336 134.02 2.05 -36.84
CA VAL A 336 132.61 2.14 -36.46
C VAL A 336 132.40 1.79 -34.98
N GLN A 337 133.07 0.75 -34.49
CA GLN A 337 133.00 0.38 -33.07
C GLN A 337 133.64 1.44 -32.18
N GLN A 338 134.74 2.07 -32.59
CA GLN A 338 135.37 3.17 -31.85
C GLN A 338 134.44 4.39 -31.77
N ILE A 339 133.85 4.81 -32.90
CA ILE A 339 132.87 5.91 -32.93
C ILE A 339 131.68 5.59 -32.02
N ARG A 340 131.17 4.36 -32.07
CA ARG A 340 130.05 3.92 -31.23
C ARG A 340 130.39 3.98 -29.75
N GLN A 341 131.57 3.52 -29.34
CA GLN A 341 132.01 3.58 -27.95
C GLN A 341 132.07 5.02 -27.45
N GLN A 342 132.60 5.94 -28.26
CA GLN A 342 132.64 7.35 -27.90
C GLN A 342 131.27 8.00 -27.83
N GLN A 343 130.35 7.66 -28.74
CA GLN A 343 128.97 8.16 -28.72
C GLN A 343 128.15 7.66 -27.53
N LEU A 344 128.39 6.41 -27.09
CA LEU A 344 127.79 5.89 -25.86
C LEU A 344 128.28 6.65 -24.63
N LEU A 345 129.58 6.93 -24.55
CA LEU A 345 130.14 7.73 -23.45
C LEU A 345 129.59 9.16 -23.47
N LEU A 346 129.51 9.80 -24.64
CA LEU A 346 128.97 11.15 -24.77
C LEU A 346 127.47 11.22 -24.42
N ALA A 347 126.66 10.23 -24.84
CA ALA A 347 125.25 10.14 -24.49
C ALA A 347 125.04 10.06 -22.97
N LEU A 348 125.86 9.27 -22.27
CA LEU A 348 125.82 9.16 -20.81
C LEU A 348 126.21 10.48 -20.13
N THR A 349 127.19 11.22 -20.66
CA THR A 349 127.58 12.52 -20.10
C THR A 349 126.55 13.63 -20.32
N LEU A 350 125.74 13.54 -21.38
CA LEU A 350 124.72 14.53 -21.74
C LEU A 350 123.33 14.21 -21.16
N ASP A 351 123.20 13.14 -20.37
CA ASP A 351 121.91 12.58 -19.88
C ASP A 351 120.88 12.39 -21.01
N ALA A 352 121.38 11.94 -22.17
CA ALA A 352 120.58 11.79 -23.37
C ALA A 352 119.61 10.61 -23.26
N ARG A 353 118.43 10.70 -23.88
CA ARG A 353 117.42 9.61 -23.94
C ARG A 353 117.97 8.29 -24.49
N GLY A 354 119.01 8.33 -25.33
CA GLY A 354 119.74 7.15 -25.75
C GLY A 354 120.61 7.37 -26.98
N THR A 355 121.06 6.28 -27.59
CA THR A 355 121.79 6.29 -28.88
C THR A 355 121.04 5.49 -29.94
N TYR A 356 121.13 5.90 -31.20
CA TYR A 356 120.49 5.23 -32.34
C TYR A 356 121.52 4.90 -33.42
N ILE A 357 121.50 3.68 -33.95
CA ILE A 357 122.34 3.26 -35.08
C ILE A 357 121.56 3.50 -36.38
N THR A 358 122.13 4.30 -37.26
CA THR A 358 121.51 4.70 -38.53
C THR A 358 121.38 3.52 -39.49
N ARG A 359 120.21 3.38 -40.11
CA ARG A 359 119.87 2.35 -41.09
C ARG A 359 119.94 2.92 -42.51
N ASP A 360 119.90 2.05 -43.51
CA ASP A 360 119.81 2.48 -44.91
C ASP A 360 118.55 3.35 -45.12
N LYS A 361 118.71 4.48 -45.81
CA LYS A 361 117.67 5.50 -46.08
C LYS A 361 117.08 6.22 -44.87
N ASP A 362 117.72 6.17 -43.71
CA ASP A 362 117.29 6.99 -42.57
C ASP A 362 117.52 8.50 -42.84
N SER A 363 116.62 9.33 -42.31
CA SER A 363 116.78 10.80 -42.23
C SER A 363 116.61 11.26 -40.78
N LEU A 364 117.19 12.40 -40.40
CA LEU A 364 117.12 12.90 -39.02
C LEU A 364 115.66 13.17 -38.61
N ALA A 365 114.81 13.60 -39.56
CA ALA A 365 113.38 13.79 -39.34
C ALA A 365 112.64 12.46 -39.07
N LEU A 366 112.99 11.38 -39.77
CA LEU A 366 112.41 10.05 -39.52
C LEU A 366 112.84 9.50 -38.15
N ILE A 367 114.09 9.71 -37.77
CA ILE A 367 114.61 9.31 -36.47
C ILE A 367 113.92 10.11 -35.37
N ALA A 368 113.78 11.43 -35.54
CA ALA A 368 113.07 12.29 -34.59
C ALA A 368 111.59 11.90 -34.44
N GLN A 369 110.90 11.60 -35.55
CA GLN A 369 109.52 11.11 -35.52
C GLN A 369 109.40 9.80 -34.73
N ARG A 370 110.38 8.90 -34.84
CA ARG A 370 110.38 7.60 -34.16
C ARG A 370 110.66 7.73 -32.65
N HIS A 371 111.56 8.61 -32.26
CA HIS A 371 112.04 8.69 -30.87
C HIS A 371 111.38 9.79 -30.04
N TYR A 372 110.93 10.87 -30.67
CA TYR A 372 110.23 11.98 -30.01
C TYR A 372 108.74 12.05 -30.35
N GLY A 373 108.27 11.31 -31.36
CA GLY A 373 106.90 11.44 -31.87
C GLY A 373 106.68 12.68 -32.75
N ASP A 374 107.70 13.53 -32.93
CA ASP A 374 107.67 14.73 -33.75
C ASP A 374 108.93 14.83 -34.63
N GLY A 375 108.75 14.65 -35.93
CA GLY A 375 109.82 14.77 -36.93
C GLY A 375 110.43 16.16 -37.03
N LYS A 376 109.80 17.21 -36.47
CA LYS A 376 110.37 18.56 -36.42
C LYS A 376 111.54 18.67 -35.46
N LEU A 377 111.69 17.78 -34.49
CA LEU A 377 112.78 17.81 -33.49
C LEU A 377 114.14 17.31 -34.02
N TRP A 378 114.26 17.14 -35.34
CA TRP A 378 115.50 16.71 -35.97
C TRP A 378 116.67 17.65 -35.73
N GLN A 379 116.43 18.97 -35.52
CA GLN A 379 117.54 19.90 -35.23
C GLN A 379 118.21 19.58 -33.89
N SER A 380 117.47 19.04 -32.91
CA SER A 380 118.04 18.67 -31.61
C SER A 380 118.99 17.47 -31.76
N ILE A 381 118.61 16.49 -32.58
CA ILE A 381 119.47 15.36 -32.94
C ILE A 381 120.70 15.88 -33.71
N TYR A 382 120.51 16.78 -34.68
CA TYR A 382 121.61 17.32 -35.46
C TYR A 382 122.64 18.06 -34.58
N GLN A 383 122.19 18.95 -33.70
CA GLN A 383 123.05 19.72 -32.80
C GLN A 383 123.88 18.82 -31.88
N ALA A 384 123.27 17.77 -31.33
CA ALA A 384 123.97 16.83 -30.45
C ALA A 384 125.03 15.97 -31.16
N ASN A 385 124.97 15.89 -32.49
CA ASN A 385 125.83 15.06 -33.31
C ASN A 385 126.61 15.86 -34.35
N GLN A 386 126.72 17.19 -34.20
CA GLN A 386 127.33 18.07 -35.19
C GLN A 386 128.81 17.70 -35.45
N HIS A 387 129.48 17.16 -34.45
CA HIS A 387 130.86 16.66 -34.56
C HIS A 387 130.98 15.37 -35.39
N LEU A 388 129.87 14.67 -35.69
CA LEU A 388 129.80 13.50 -36.56
C LEU A 388 129.05 13.74 -37.89
N LEU A 389 128.30 14.84 -38.00
CA LEU A 389 127.41 15.14 -39.13
C LEU A 389 127.76 16.49 -39.76
N GLU A 390 128.59 16.46 -40.82
CA GLU A 390 128.94 17.67 -41.58
C GLU A 390 127.70 18.30 -42.26
N ASN A 391 126.77 17.47 -42.75
CA ASN A 391 125.55 17.92 -43.42
C ASN A 391 124.34 17.15 -42.85
N PRO A 392 123.28 17.83 -42.36
CA PRO A 392 122.11 17.18 -41.77
C PRO A 392 121.34 16.28 -42.75
N ASN A 393 121.53 16.46 -44.06
CA ASN A 393 120.88 15.67 -45.11
C ASN A 393 121.70 14.44 -45.55
N ILE A 394 122.93 14.27 -45.03
CA ILE A 394 123.79 13.15 -45.38
C ILE A 394 124.01 12.31 -44.12
N ILE A 395 123.30 11.18 -44.03
CA ILE A 395 123.46 10.23 -42.94
C ILE A 395 124.09 8.96 -43.48
N HIS A 396 125.20 8.58 -42.87
CA HIS A 396 125.91 7.37 -43.20
C HIS A 396 125.33 6.19 -42.43
N GLN A 397 124.86 5.16 -43.14
CA GLN A 397 124.42 3.90 -42.52
C GLN A 397 125.49 3.32 -41.59
N GLY A 398 125.08 2.82 -40.44
CA GLY A 398 125.94 2.20 -39.42
C GLY A 398 126.57 3.19 -38.44
N LEU A 399 126.35 4.50 -38.63
CA LEU A 399 126.82 5.54 -37.72
C LEU A 399 125.92 5.57 -36.47
N THR A 400 126.53 5.70 -35.29
CA THR A 400 125.77 5.83 -34.03
C THR A 400 125.55 7.30 -33.73
N LEU A 401 124.30 7.70 -33.52
CA LEU A 401 123.90 9.07 -33.19
C LEU A 401 123.33 9.14 -31.77
N ILE A 402 123.57 10.25 -31.08
CA ILE A 402 122.96 10.59 -29.79
C ILE A 402 121.55 11.11 -30.03
N ILE A 403 120.61 10.64 -29.20
CA ILE A 403 119.23 11.10 -29.14
C ILE A 403 119.07 11.83 -27.81
N PRO A 404 119.19 13.18 -27.79
CA PRO A 404 119.04 13.99 -26.58
C PRO A 404 117.78 13.69 -25.77
#